data_AF-A0AAP8N6F3-F1
#
_entry.id   AF-A0AAP8N6F3-F1
#
_cell.length_a   1.000
_cell.length_b   1.000
_cell.length_c   1.000
_cell.angle_alpha   90.00
_cell.angle_beta   90.00
_cell.angle_gamma   90.00
#
_symmetry.space_group_name_H-M   'P 1'
#
loop_
_entity.id
_entity.type
_entity.pdbx_description
1 polymer ?
#
loop_
_entity_poly.entity_id
_entity_poly.type
_entity_poly.pdbx_seq_one_letter_code
_entity_poly.pdbx_strand_id
1 'polypeptide(L)'
;VVDDPSRLPQAKYIQEVVAKEDGYVSRIVADAVGTAAMKLGAGRATKESVIDLAVGLMLNKKVGDAVKKGESLVTVYSNTEDISEVE
;
A
#
# COMPACT_ATOMS: atom_id res chain seq x y z
N VAL A 1 -4.53 17.18 16.61
CA VAL A 1 -3.97 16.18 15.67
C VAL A 1 -3.36 15.04 16.45
N VAL A 2 -2.47 15.30 17.42
CA VAL A 2 -1.93 14.23 18.29
C VAL A 2 -3.04 13.39 18.94
N ASP A 3 -4.10 14.02 19.42
CA ASP A 3 -5.23 13.31 20.06
C ASP A 3 -6.34 12.87 19.08
N ASP A 4 -6.24 13.23 17.80
CA ASP A 4 -7.23 12.90 16.77
C ASP A 4 -6.53 12.62 15.42
N PRO A 5 -6.15 11.35 15.18
CA PRO A 5 -5.46 10.91 13.97
C PRO A 5 -6.29 11.06 12.69
N SER A 6 -7.63 11.18 12.79
CA SER A 6 -8.50 11.33 11.62
C SER A 6 -8.25 12.63 10.84
N ARG A 7 -7.59 13.59 11.48
CA ARG A 7 -7.18 14.88 10.90
C ARG A 7 -5.90 14.81 10.09
N LEU A 8 -5.23 13.66 10.02
CA LEU A 8 -4.11 13.43 9.13
C LEU A 8 -4.58 13.43 7.66
N PRO A 9 -3.71 13.80 6.70
CA PRO A 9 -4.02 13.68 5.28
C PRO A 9 -4.54 12.27 4.95
N GLN A 10 -5.67 12.20 4.25
CA GLN A 10 -6.30 10.94 3.83
C GLN A 10 -6.22 10.82 2.31
N ALA A 11 -5.90 9.64 1.81
CA ALA A 11 -5.93 9.37 0.37
C ALA A 11 -7.36 9.39 -0.16
N LYS A 12 -7.52 9.84 -1.41
CA LYS A 12 -8.80 9.91 -2.10
C LYS A 12 -9.34 8.52 -2.49
N TYR A 13 -8.46 7.61 -2.86
CA TYR A 13 -8.79 6.26 -3.30
C TYR A 13 -8.16 5.23 -2.37
N ILE A 14 -8.95 4.24 -1.99
CA ILE A 14 -8.53 3.11 -1.16
C ILE A 14 -8.90 1.84 -1.93
N GLN A 15 -7.90 1.04 -2.31
CA GLN A 15 -8.09 -0.16 -3.12
C GLN A 15 -7.42 -1.36 -2.43
N GLU A 16 -8.00 -2.54 -2.58
CA GLU A 16 -7.47 -3.76 -1.98
C GLU A 16 -6.84 -4.67 -3.03
N VAL A 17 -5.61 -5.11 -2.76
CA VAL A 17 -4.95 -6.19 -3.50
C VAL A 17 -5.27 -7.50 -2.81
N VAL A 18 -6.08 -8.33 -3.45
CA VAL A 18 -6.60 -9.57 -2.87
C VAL A 18 -5.81 -10.81 -3.29
N ALA A 19 -5.82 -11.83 -2.45
CA ALA A 19 -5.22 -13.13 -2.77
C ALA A 19 -5.98 -13.82 -3.91
N LYS A 20 -5.25 -14.37 -4.87
CA LYS A 20 -5.82 -15.06 -6.04
C LYS A 20 -6.22 -16.52 -5.72
N GLU A 21 -5.68 -17.07 -4.65
CA GLU A 21 -5.87 -18.44 -4.20
C GLU A 21 -5.77 -18.56 -2.67
N ASP A 22 -6.20 -19.70 -2.15
CA ASP A 22 -6.04 -20.05 -0.74
C ASP A 22 -4.60 -20.50 -0.47
N GLY A 23 -4.05 -20.17 0.69
CA GLY A 23 -2.70 -20.62 1.05
C GLY A 23 -2.09 -19.86 2.22
N TYR A 24 -0.77 -19.69 2.16
CA TYR A 24 0.01 -18.95 3.14
C TYR A 24 0.93 -17.95 2.43
N VAL A 25 1.13 -16.77 3.02
CA VAL A 25 2.09 -15.79 2.49
C VAL A 25 3.50 -16.32 2.68
N SER A 26 4.14 -16.75 1.60
CA SER A 26 5.48 -17.35 1.64
C SER A 26 6.60 -16.31 1.73
N ARG A 27 6.40 -15.13 1.14
CA ARG A 27 7.41 -14.07 1.06
C ARG A 27 6.78 -12.71 0.78
N ILE A 28 7.38 -11.67 1.35
CA ILE A 28 7.14 -10.26 1.00
C ILE A 28 8.49 -9.65 0.64
N VAL A 29 8.61 -9.11 -0.59
CA VAL A 29 9.87 -8.50 -1.06
C VAL A 29 9.84 -7.01 -0.69
N ALA A 30 10.49 -6.65 0.41
CA ALA A 30 10.45 -5.30 0.96
C ALA A 30 10.86 -4.20 -0.03
N ASP A 31 11.86 -4.47 -0.88
CA ASP A 31 12.33 -3.54 -1.92
C ASP A 31 11.24 -3.24 -2.98
N ALA A 32 10.52 -4.27 -3.42
CA ALA A 32 9.41 -4.12 -4.35
C ALA A 32 8.25 -3.34 -3.71
N VAL A 33 7.93 -3.63 -2.45
CA VAL A 33 6.89 -2.90 -1.69
C VAL A 33 7.28 -1.43 -1.50
N GLY A 34 8.53 -1.14 -1.16
CA GLY A 34 9.02 0.22 -1.01
C GLY A 34 9.00 1.01 -2.33
N THR A 35 9.40 0.35 -3.43
CA THR A 35 9.34 0.94 -4.77
C THR A 35 7.90 1.24 -5.20
N ALA A 36 6.97 0.31 -4.94
CA ALA A 36 5.55 0.49 -5.18
C ALA A 36 4.98 1.70 -4.41
N ALA A 37 5.31 1.82 -3.11
CA ALA A 37 4.93 2.98 -2.30
C ALA A 37 5.55 4.30 -2.83
N MET A 38 6.82 4.28 -3.27
CA MET A 38 7.47 5.44 -3.86
C MET A 38 6.76 5.92 -5.13
N LYS A 39 6.36 4.99 -6.01
CA LYS A 39 5.61 5.29 -7.24
C LYS A 39 4.26 5.94 -6.96
N LEU A 40 3.59 5.56 -5.87
CA LEU A 40 2.35 6.19 -5.41
C LEU A 40 2.54 7.64 -4.92
N GLY A 41 3.78 8.06 -4.64
CA GLY A 41 4.09 9.38 -4.09
C GLY A 41 4.50 9.36 -2.62
N ALA A 42 4.57 8.19 -1.98
CA ALA A 42 5.01 8.08 -0.57
C ALA A 42 6.53 8.22 -0.40
N GLY A 43 7.27 8.43 -1.49
CA GLY A 43 8.72 8.53 -1.51
C GLY A 43 9.22 9.54 -2.53
N ARG A 44 10.55 9.69 -2.58
CA ARG A 44 11.21 10.61 -3.51
C ARG A 44 11.98 9.84 -4.58
N ALA A 45 11.60 10.02 -5.84
CA ALA A 45 12.38 9.53 -6.97
C ALA A 45 13.64 10.40 -7.20
N THR A 46 13.54 11.71 -6.93
CA THR A 46 14.63 12.68 -6.97
C THR A 46 14.63 13.54 -5.70
N LYS A 47 15.73 14.26 -5.44
CA LYS A 47 15.86 15.11 -4.25
C LYS A 47 14.78 16.20 -4.17
N GLU A 48 14.31 16.69 -5.31
CA GLU A 48 13.31 17.74 -5.45
C GLU A 48 11.86 17.21 -5.46
N SER A 49 11.67 15.88 -5.44
CA SER A 49 10.34 15.27 -5.47
C SER A 49 9.53 15.66 -4.22
N VAL A 50 8.26 16.02 -4.44
CA VAL A 50 7.28 16.28 -3.37
C VAL A 50 6.69 14.96 -2.92
N ILE A 51 6.66 14.72 -1.60
CA ILE A 51 6.04 13.53 -1.02
C ILE A 51 4.58 13.84 -0.75
N ASP A 52 3.71 12.91 -1.12
CA ASP A 52 2.33 12.87 -0.67
C ASP A 52 2.25 12.08 0.64
N LEU A 53 1.83 12.76 1.72
CA LEU A 53 1.76 12.18 3.07
C LEU A 53 0.48 11.38 3.32
N ALA A 54 -0.46 11.40 2.35
CA ALA A 54 -1.73 10.71 2.44
C ALA A 54 -1.71 9.30 1.82
N VAL A 55 -0.75 9.04 0.93
CA VAL A 55 -0.65 7.81 0.13
C VAL A 55 0.31 6.80 0.75
N GLY A 56 0.16 5.53 0.38
CA GLY A 56 1.02 4.46 0.85
C GLY A 56 0.38 3.08 0.77
N LEU A 57 1.04 2.11 1.40
CA LEU A 57 0.62 0.71 1.43
C LEU A 57 0.46 0.26 2.89
N MET A 58 -0.63 -0.44 3.18
CA MET A 58 -0.85 -1.11 4.46
C MET A 58 -0.86 -2.62 4.21
N LEU A 59 0.11 -3.33 4.80
CA LEU A 59 0.18 -4.78 4.72
C LEU A 59 -0.82 -5.39 5.71
N ASN A 60 -1.84 -6.06 5.19
CA ASN A 60 -2.87 -6.74 5.99
C ASN A 60 -2.44 -8.16 6.39
N LYS A 61 -1.46 -8.71 5.68
CA LYS A 61 -0.87 -10.03 5.94
C LYS A 61 0.65 -9.94 6.04
N LYS A 62 1.22 -10.81 6.87
CA LYS A 62 2.66 -11.01 7.06
C LYS A 62 3.08 -12.38 6.52
N VAL A 63 4.38 -12.55 6.34
CA VAL A 63 4.95 -13.86 5.98
C VAL A 63 4.57 -14.89 7.04
N GLY A 64 4.00 -16.01 6.60
CA GLY A 64 3.49 -17.08 7.46
C GLY A 64 2.00 -17.00 7.75
N ASP A 65 1.31 -15.89 7.41
CA ASP A 65 -0.13 -15.80 7.62
C ASP A 65 -0.90 -16.63 6.60
N ALA A 66 -1.96 -17.31 7.06
CA ALA A 66 -2.93 -17.95 6.19
C ALA A 66 -3.80 -16.90 5.48
N VAL A 67 -4.18 -17.22 4.24
CA VAL A 67 -5.02 -16.37 3.41
C VAL A 67 -6.00 -17.21 2.59
N LYS A 68 -7.19 -16.67 2.35
CA LYS A 68 -8.16 -17.23 1.41
C LYS A 68 -8.24 -16.40 0.13
N LYS A 69 -8.64 -17.03 -0.97
CA LYS A 69 -8.96 -16.34 -2.22
C LYS A 69 -9.95 -15.21 -1.96
N GLY A 70 -9.63 -14.02 -2.45
CA GLY A 70 -10.40 -12.79 -2.27
C GLY A 70 -10.09 -12.04 -0.97
N GLU A 71 -9.26 -12.58 -0.08
CA GLU A 71 -8.86 -11.89 1.14
C GLU A 71 -7.77 -10.86 0.86
N SER A 72 -7.89 -9.69 1.49
CA SER A 72 -7.00 -8.54 1.31
C SER A 72 -5.58 -8.84 1.82
N LEU A 73 -4.59 -8.77 0.92
CA LEU A 73 -3.17 -8.88 1.24
C LEU A 73 -2.60 -7.51 1.61
N VAL A 74 -2.96 -6.49 0.83
CA VAL A 74 -2.45 -5.12 0.95
C VAL A 74 -3.59 -4.14 0.64
N THR A 75 -3.72 -3.10 1.46
CA THR A 75 -4.54 -1.93 1.14
C THR A 75 -3.67 -0.83 0.57
N VAL A 76 -4.03 -0.36 -0.62
CA VAL A 76 -3.38 0.72 -1.36
C VAL A 76 -4.13 2.02 -1.11
N TYR A 77 -3.43 3.03 -0.61
CA TYR A 77 -3.91 4.39 -0.43
C TYR A 77 -3.31 5.26 -1.54
N SER A 78 -4.14 5.79 -2.43
CA SER A 78 -3.70 6.57 -3.60
C SER A 78 -4.53 7.83 -3.82
N ASN A 79 -3.91 8.85 -4.41
CA ASN A 79 -4.62 10.03 -4.95
C ASN A 79 -4.83 9.97 -6.46
N THR A 80 -4.39 8.89 -7.12
CA THR A 80 -4.74 8.52 -8.50
C THR A 80 -5.68 7.32 -8.51
N GLU A 81 -6.63 7.31 -9.44
CA GLU A 81 -7.60 6.22 -9.58
C GLU A 81 -6.94 4.96 -10.16
N ASP A 82 -6.05 5.16 -11.13
CA ASP A 82 -5.26 4.09 -11.73
C ASP A 82 -4.04 3.76 -10.84
N ILE A 83 -3.95 2.49 -10.44
CA ILE A 83 -2.83 1.92 -9.68
C ILE A 83 -2.14 0.76 -10.42
N SER A 84 -2.37 0.62 -11.73
CA SER A 84 -1.83 -0.48 -12.55
C SER A 84 -0.30 -0.54 -12.55
N GLU A 85 0.36 0.59 -12.27
CA GLU A 85 1.82 0.69 -12.19
C GLU A 85 2.42 0.13 -10.89
N VAL A 86 1.56 -0.29 -9.96
CA VAL A 86 1.85 -0.70 -8.58
C VAL A 86 1.51 -2.18 -8.33
N GLU A 87 0.68 -2.80 -9.18
CA GLU A 87 0.29 -4.23 -9.14
C GLU A 87 1.41 -5.21 -9.55
#